data_AF-A0A8H7QT19-F1
#
_entry.id   AF-A0A8H7QT19-F1
#
_cell.length_a   1.000
_cell.length_b   1.000
_cell.length_c   1.000
_cell.angle_alpha   90.00
_cell.angle_beta   90.00
_cell.angle_gamma   90.00
#
_symmetry.space_group_name_H-M   'P 1'
#
loop_
_entity.id
_entity.type
_entity.pdbx_description
1 polymer ?
#
loop_
_entity_poly.entity_id
_entity_poly.type
_entity_poly.pdbx_seq_one_letter_code
_entity_poly.pdbx_strand_id
1 'polypeptide(L)'
;MNLTSSKIARLIQSDAHRYFDRRFRQLKSTWKPPSGPFGNMKLLDYYYRIEFQARGSPHVHMLVWIKDAPIYTPEPDNEVDVCKFLDSIISCKIYDAEEDTLMEELIHGDVSEEEREARKKYSELGENSKISP
;
A
#
# COMPACT_ATOMS: atom_id res chain seq x y z
N MET A 1 -31.11 10.49 10.45
CA MET A 1 -31.82 9.56 9.55
C MET A 1 -31.04 8.24 9.58
N ASN A 2 -31.61 7.16 10.14
CA ASN A 2 -30.87 5.90 10.29
C ASN A 2 -30.84 5.12 8.97
N LEU A 3 -29.64 4.71 8.56
CA LEU A 3 -29.43 3.91 7.35
C LEU A 3 -29.83 2.44 7.61
N THR A 4 -30.58 1.85 6.69
CA THR A 4 -30.90 0.41 6.71
C THR A 4 -29.65 -0.42 6.39
N SER A 5 -29.51 -1.61 6.97
CA SER A 5 -28.35 -2.51 6.76
C SER A 5 -28.06 -2.81 5.28
N SER A 6 -29.09 -2.90 4.44
CA SER A 6 -28.94 -3.10 2.99
C SER A 6 -28.31 -1.89 2.28
N LYS A 7 -28.68 -0.66 2.65
CA LYS A 7 -28.05 0.57 2.14
C LYS A 7 -26.60 0.70 2.61
N ILE A 8 -26.31 0.33 3.86
CA ILE A 8 -24.95 0.31 4.41
C ILE A 8 -24.09 -0.67 3.61
N ALA A 9 -24.57 -1.91 3.42
CA ALA A 9 -23.85 -2.91 2.63
C ALA A 9 -23.59 -2.45 1.19
N ARG A 10 -24.58 -1.80 0.55
CA ARG A 10 -24.47 -1.29 -0.82
C ARG A 10 -23.49 -0.12 -0.93
N LEU A 11 -23.51 0.82 0.01
CA LEU A 11 -22.56 1.94 0.06
C LEU A 11 -21.13 1.45 0.33
N ILE A 12 -20.95 0.51 1.25
CA ILE A 12 -19.65 -0.13 1.50
C ILE A 12 -19.15 -0.81 0.22
N GLN A 13 -20.01 -1.58 -0.47
CA GLN A 13 -19.61 -2.23 -1.71
C GLN A 13 -19.34 -1.25 -2.87
N SER A 14 -20.05 -0.13 -3.01
CA SER A 14 -19.79 0.80 -4.11
C SER A 14 -18.60 1.70 -3.83
N ASP A 15 -18.59 2.32 -2.65
CA ASP A 15 -17.70 3.44 -2.36
C ASP A 15 -16.36 2.95 -1.81
N ALA A 16 -16.35 1.89 -0.99
CA ALA A 16 -15.09 1.31 -0.52
C ALA A 16 -14.32 0.63 -1.66
N HIS A 17 -15.01 -0.02 -2.62
CA HIS A 17 -14.35 -0.60 -3.78
C HIS A 17 -13.74 0.47 -4.69
N ARG A 18 -14.48 1.56 -4.96
CA ARG A 18 -13.97 2.70 -5.75
C ARG A 18 -12.80 3.37 -5.07
N TYR A 19 -12.90 3.60 -3.76
CA TYR A 19 -11.82 4.16 -2.95
C TYR A 19 -10.58 3.27 -3.03
N PHE A 20 -10.75 1.96 -2.82
CA PHE A 20 -9.65 1.00 -2.88
C PHE A 20 -9.00 0.94 -4.26
N ASP A 21 -9.78 0.85 -5.34
CA ASP A 21 -9.25 0.82 -6.71
C ASP A 21 -8.44 2.09 -7.02
N ARG A 22 -8.94 3.27 -6.62
CA ARG A 22 -8.20 4.52 -6.78
C ARG A 22 -6.89 4.51 -5.99
N ARG A 23 -6.92 4.12 -4.71
CA ARG A 23 -5.71 4.01 -3.87
C ARG A 23 -4.72 3.00 -4.42
N PHE A 24 -5.20 1.88 -4.95
CA PHE A 24 -4.34 0.85 -5.55
C PHE A 24 -3.70 1.33 -6.86
N ARG A 25 -4.42 2.09 -7.69
CA ARG A 25 -3.84 2.73 -8.88
C ARG A 25 -2.78 3.77 -8.54
N GLN A 26 -2.99 4.56 -7.48
CA GLN A 26 -1.98 5.49 -6.97
C GLN A 26 -0.74 4.75 -6.47
N LEU A 27 -0.92 3.69 -5.69
CA LEU A 27 0.18 2.80 -5.28
C LEU A 27 0.94 2.28 -6.50
N LYS A 28 0.23 1.86 -7.54
CA LYS A 28 0.85 1.39 -8.79
C LYS A 28 1.66 2.44 -9.52
N SER A 29 1.22 3.70 -9.52
CA SER A 29 1.98 4.77 -10.16
C SER A 29 3.35 5.01 -9.53
N THR A 30 3.54 4.61 -8.27
CA THR A 30 4.84 4.74 -7.57
C THR A 30 5.86 3.69 -7.95
N TRP A 31 5.51 2.66 -8.72
CA TRP A 31 6.43 1.55 -9.03
C TRP A 31 7.45 1.85 -10.13
N LYS A 32 7.51 3.08 -10.62
CA LYS A 32 8.43 3.47 -11.70
C LYS A 32 9.72 4.01 -11.11
N PRO A 33 10.91 3.53 -11.54
CA PRO A 33 12.19 4.07 -11.07
C PRO A 33 12.34 5.56 -11.43
N PRO A 34 13.18 6.34 -10.72
CA PRO A 34 14.13 5.91 -9.68
C PRO A 34 13.56 5.85 -8.24
N SER A 35 12.35 6.37 -8.04
CA SER A 35 11.67 6.44 -6.74
C SER A 35 10.60 5.37 -6.60
N GLY A 36 10.15 5.06 -5.38
CA GLY A 36 9.14 4.03 -5.17
C GLY A 36 9.58 2.91 -4.24
N PRO A 37 8.67 1.96 -3.95
CA PRO A 37 8.98 0.82 -3.09
C PRO A 37 10.04 -0.14 -3.67
N PHE A 38 10.35 -0.01 -4.96
CA PHE A 38 11.36 -0.82 -5.65
C PHE A 38 12.62 0.00 -6.02
N GLY A 39 12.70 1.27 -5.59
CA GLY A 39 13.81 2.17 -5.90
C GLY A 39 14.15 2.24 -7.39
N ASN A 40 15.41 1.97 -7.73
CA ASN A 40 15.90 2.00 -9.12
C ASN A 40 15.57 0.73 -9.93
N MET A 41 14.91 -0.26 -9.34
CA MET A 41 14.64 -1.53 -10.01
C MET A 41 13.56 -1.36 -11.08
N LYS A 42 13.75 -2.02 -12.23
CA LYS A 42 12.79 -1.99 -13.32
C LYS A 42 11.81 -3.15 -13.19
N LEU A 43 10.52 -2.85 -13.12
CA LEU A 43 9.46 -3.87 -13.24
C LEU A 43 9.32 -4.29 -14.72
N LEU A 44 9.24 -5.60 -14.95
CA LEU A 44 8.97 -6.19 -16.25
C LEU A 44 7.47 -6.40 -16.45
N ASP A 45 6.81 -6.95 -15.44
CA ASP A 45 5.39 -7.28 -15.49
C ASP A 45 4.79 -7.38 -14.07
N TYR A 46 3.47 -7.44 -13.97
CA TYR A 46 2.76 -7.68 -12.74
C TYR A 46 1.42 -8.39 -12.97
N TYR A 47 0.98 -9.15 -11.98
CA TYR A 47 -0.34 -9.76 -11.93
C TYR A 47 -0.95 -9.50 -10.57
N TYR A 48 -2.24 -9.20 -10.50
CA TYR A 48 -2.93 -9.05 -9.22
C TYR A 48 -4.40 -9.42 -9.34
N ARG A 49 -4.96 -9.82 -8.19
CA ARG A 49 -6.39 -10.08 -8.02
C ARG A 49 -6.85 -9.48 -6.70
N ILE A 50 -8.10 -9.03 -6.66
CA ILE A 50 -8.73 -8.48 -5.46
C ILE A 50 -9.70 -9.52 -4.91
N GLU A 51 -9.55 -9.85 -3.63
CA GLU A 51 -10.46 -10.71 -2.89
C GLU A 51 -11.14 -9.93 -1.77
N PHE A 52 -12.43 -10.20 -1.56
CA PHE A 52 -13.16 -9.68 -0.41
C PHE A 52 -13.06 -10.69 0.72
N GLN A 53 -12.27 -10.37 1.74
CA GLN A 53 -12.21 -11.19 2.93
C GLN A 53 -13.58 -11.20 3.63
N ALA A 54 -13.86 -12.20 4.45
CA ALA A 54 -15.10 -12.29 5.25
C ALA A 54 -15.35 -11.06 6.17
N ARG A 55 -14.32 -10.22 6.37
CA ARG A 55 -14.39 -8.94 7.10
C ARG A 55 -14.79 -7.74 6.23
N GLY A 56 -15.10 -7.96 4.95
CA GLY A 56 -15.58 -6.94 4.02
C GLY A 56 -14.50 -6.02 3.42
N SER A 57 -13.26 -6.05 3.93
CA SER A 57 -12.16 -5.27 3.35
C SER A 57 -11.57 -5.94 2.11
N PRO A 58 -11.37 -5.21 1.00
CA PRO A 58 -10.64 -5.71 -0.15
C PRO A 58 -9.18 -6.04 0.22
N HIS A 59 -8.70 -7.18 -0.24
CA HIS A 59 -7.33 -7.66 -0.08
C HIS A 59 -6.74 -7.93 -1.46
N VAL A 60 -5.54 -7.41 -1.73
CA VAL A 60 -4.84 -7.64 -3.00
C VAL A 60 -3.83 -8.75 -2.83
N HIS A 61 -3.96 -9.79 -3.66
CA HIS A 61 -2.89 -10.75 -3.91
C HIS A 61 -2.18 -10.33 -5.19
N MET A 62 -0.85 -10.25 -5.16
CA MET A 62 -0.06 -9.67 -6.24
C MET A 62 1.25 -10.40 -6.47
N LEU A 63 1.65 -10.48 -7.72
CA LEU A 63 2.94 -10.93 -8.20
C LEU A 63 3.56 -9.81 -9.03
N VAL A 64 4.85 -9.55 -8.81
CA VAL A 64 5.61 -8.51 -9.51
C VAL A 64 6.90 -9.15 -10.02
N TRP A 65 7.20 -8.95 -11.31
CA TRP A 65 8.43 -9.43 -11.93
C TRP A 65 9.42 -8.28 -12.03
N ILE A 66 10.56 -8.42 -11.35
CA ILE A 66 11.63 -7.43 -11.35
C ILE A 66 12.73 -7.87 -12.31
N LYS A 67 13.18 -6.95 -13.16
CA LYS A 67 14.28 -7.17 -14.09
C LYS A 67 15.57 -7.44 -13.31
N ASP A 68 16.32 -8.44 -13.74
CA ASP A 68 17.62 -8.82 -13.17
C ASP A 68 17.57 -9.22 -11.68
N ALA A 69 16.39 -9.60 -11.16
CA ALA A 69 16.27 -10.19 -9.82
C ALA A 69 17.01 -11.54 -9.75
N PRO A 70 17.65 -11.86 -8.61
CA PRO A 70 18.39 -13.11 -8.46
C PRO A 70 17.45 -14.32 -8.57
N ILE A 71 17.90 -15.36 -9.26
CA ILE A 71 17.20 -16.64 -9.35
C ILE A 71 17.67 -17.50 -8.19
N TYR A 72 16.72 -18.00 -7.39
CA TYR A 72 17.04 -18.91 -6.31
C TYR A 72 17.58 -20.25 -6.84
N THR A 73 18.73 -20.63 -6.33
CA THR A 73 19.34 -21.96 -6.44
C THR A 73 19.65 -22.45 -5.03
N PRO A 74 19.69 -23.78 -4.79
CA PRO A 74 19.98 -24.34 -3.46
C PRO A 74 21.45 -24.22 -3.05
N GLU A 75 22.21 -23.29 -3.64
CA GLU A 75 23.60 -23.02 -3.32
C GLU A 75 23.67 -21.98 -2.17
N PRO A 76 24.50 -22.21 -1.13
CA PRO A 76 24.53 -21.32 0.04
C PRO A 76 24.80 -19.84 -0.28
N ASP A 77 25.70 -19.56 -1.22
CA ASP A 77 26.03 -18.19 -1.61
C ASP A 77 24.86 -17.50 -2.34
N ASN A 78 24.13 -18.25 -3.17
CA ASN A 78 22.95 -17.75 -3.86
C ASN A 78 21.82 -17.44 -2.88
N GLU A 79 21.57 -18.31 -1.90
CA GLU A 79 20.54 -18.09 -0.87
C GLU A 79 20.79 -16.77 -0.13
N VAL A 80 22.03 -16.50 0.25
CA VAL A 80 22.44 -15.24 0.90
C VAL A 80 22.15 -14.03 0.00
N ASP A 81 22.47 -14.10 -1.29
CA ASP A 81 22.25 -12.99 -2.21
C ASP A 81 20.77 -12.75 -2.53
N VAL A 82 19.97 -13.82 -2.61
CA VAL A 82 18.51 -13.73 -2.72
C VAL A 82 17.91 -13.10 -1.47
N CYS A 83 18.36 -13.49 -0.28
CA CYS A 83 17.88 -12.91 0.98
C CYS A 83 18.20 -11.41 1.06
N LYS A 84 19.44 -11.00 0.76
CA LYS A 84 19.82 -9.58 0.71
C LYS A 84 18.96 -8.78 -0.27
N PHE A 85 18.66 -9.36 -1.44
CA PHE A 85 17.79 -8.72 -2.42
C PHE A 85 16.37 -8.53 -1.86
N LEU A 86 15.79 -9.57 -1.24
CA LEU A 86 14.46 -9.48 -0.62
C LEU A 86 14.42 -8.46 0.53
N ASP A 87 15.43 -8.43 1.39
CA ASP A 87 15.53 -7.49 2.51
C ASP A 87 15.68 -6.03 2.04
N SER A 88 16.20 -5.81 0.82
CA SER A 88 16.27 -4.47 0.22
C SER A 88 14.91 -3.93 -0.24
N ILE A 89 13.92 -4.80 -0.43
CA ILE A 89 12.58 -4.46 -0.94
C ILE A 89 11.54 -4.53 0.17
N ILE A 90 11.60 -5.55 1.02
CA ILE A 90 10.61 -5.82 2.06
C ILE A 90 11.00 -5.05 3.32
N SER A 91 10.19 -4.07 3.68
CA SER A 91 10.41 -3.26 4.88
C SER A 91 9.09 -2.95 5.58
N CYS A 92 9.12 -2.97 6.90
CA CYS A 92 8.08 -2.42 7.77
C CYS A 92 8.53 -1.10 8.43
N LYS A 93 9.68 -0.54 8.03
CA LYS A 93 10.15 0.74 8.56
C LYS A 93 9.13 1.80 8.20
N ILE A 94 8.78 2.62 9.19
CA ILE A 94 7.95 3.79 8.97
C ILE A 94 8.78 4.74 8.12
N TYR A 95 8.17 5.17 7.03
CA TYR A 95 8.74 6.10 6.09
C TYR A 95 9.05 7.44 6.77
N ASP A 96 10.24 7.99 6.52
CA ASP A 96 10.65 9.33 6.95
C ASP A 96 10.52 10.31 5.79
N ALA A 97 9.63 11.29 5.94
CA ALA A 97 9.31 12.26 4.90
C ALA A 97 10.47 13.20 4.56
N GLU A 98 11.45 13.34 5.46
CA GLU A 98 12.63 14.17 5.23
C GLU A 98 13.64 13.51 4.28
N GLU A 99 13.63 12.18 4.15
CA GLU A 99 14.61 11.43 3.35
C GLU A 99 14.22 11.26 1.86
N ASP A 100 12.92 11.24 1.51
CA ASP A 100 12.46 11.00 0.12
C ASP A 100 11.22 11.82 -0.26
N THR A 101 11.37 13.14 -0.35
CA THR A 101 10.28 14.09 -0.69
C THR A 101 9.40 13.70 -1.89
N LEU A 102 9.91 12.94 -2.86
CA LEU A 102 9.13 12.46 -4.02
C LEU A 102 8.12 11.37 -3.62
N MET A 103 8.49 10.47 -2.70
CA MET A 103 7.55 9.50 -2.13
C MET A 103 6.51 10.15 -1.24
N GLU A 104 6.87 11.20 -0.48
CA GLU A 104 5.92 12.00 0.28
C GLU A 104 4.85 12.61 -0.65
N GLU A 105 5.27 13.23 -1.76
CA GLU A 105 4.37 13.78 -2.76
C GLU A 105 3.47 12.70 -3.39
N LEU A 106 4.01 11.51 -3.70
CA LEU A 106 3.23 10.41 -4.28
C LEU A 106 2.20 9.82 -3.30
N ILE A 107 2.49 9.80 -2.00
CA ILE A 107 1.59 9.28 -0.97
C ILE A 107 0.49 10.30 -0.63
N HIS A 108 0.84 11.58 -0.56
CA HIS A 108 -0.01 12.65 -0.02
C HIS A 108 -0.59 13.62 -1.07
N GLY A 109 -0.05 13.65 -2.29
CA GLY A 109 -0.44 14.60 -3.34
C GLY A 109 -1.83 14.36 -3.91
N ASP A 110 -2.23 13.10 -4.11
CA ASP A 110 -3.55 12.74 -4.68
C ASP A 110 -4.57 12.35 -3.59
N VAL A 111 -4.70 13.17 -2.56
CA VAL A 111 -5.70 13.00 -1.49
C VAL A 111 -6.73 14.12 -1.61
N SER A 112 -8.02 13.79 -1.69
CA SER A 112 -9.07 14.82 -1.68
C SER A 112 -9.09 15.57 -0.34
N GLU A 113 -9.53 16.82 -0.33
CA GLU A 113 -9.68 17.60 0.90
C GLU A 113 -10.54 16.87 1.94
N GLU A 114 -11.63 16.23 1.50
CA GLU A 114 -12.50 15.39 2.34
C GLU A 114 -11.74 14.26 3.06
N GLU A 115 -10.79 13.61 2.36
CA GLU A 115 -9.98 12.55 2.95
C GLU A 115 -8.91 13.10 3.89
N ARG A 116 -8.38 14.29 3.60
CA ARG A 116 -7.42 14.97 4.46
C ARG A 116 -8.07 15.37 5.78
N GLU A 117 -9.28 15.93 5.73
CA GLU A 117 -10.10 16.24 6.91
C GLU A 117 -10.46 14.97 7.71
N ALA A 118 -10.90 13.91 7.03
CA ALA A 118 -11.22 12.64 7.68
C ALA A 118 -10.01 12.07 8.43
N ARG A 119 -8.82 12.03 7.80
CA ARG A 119 -7.57 11.57 8.43
C ARG A 119 -7.20 12.38 9.67
N LYS A 120 -7.31 13.71 9.59
CA LYS A 120 -7.03 14.61 10.71
C LYS A 120 -7.94 14.29 11.90
N LYS A 121 -9.24 14.15 11.65
CA LYS A 121 -10.23 13.78 12.67
C LYS A 121 -9.96 12.40 13.29
N TYR A 122 -9.56 11.41 12.50
CA TYR A 122 -9.18 10.08 13.02
C TYR A 122 -7.91 10.12 13.89
N SER A 123 -6.92 10.93 13.53
CA SER A 123 -5.70 11.11 14.34
C SER A 123 -6.04 11.74 15.70
N GLU A 124 -6.85 12.79 15.71
CA GLU A 124 -7.32 13.47 16.93
C GLU A 124 -8.13 12.52 17.83
N LEU A 125 -8.93 11.61 17.25
CA LEU A 125 -9.65 10.58 18.01
C LEU A 125 -8.71 9.53 18.62
N GLY A 126 -7.66 9.15 17.89
CA GLY A 126 -6.65 8.19 18.34
C GLY A 126 -5.81 8.71 19.52
N GLU A 127 -5.42 9.98 19.49
CA GLU A 127 -4.70 10.63 20.59
C GLU A 127 -5.54 10.75 21.85
N ASN A 128 -6.83 11.09 21.71
CA ASN A 128 -7.77 11.17 22.82
C ASN A 128 -8.20 9.80 23.38
N SER A 129 -7.85 8.70 22.70
CA SER A 129 -8.14 7.32 23.13
C SER A 129 -6.97 6.63 23.82
N LYS A 130 -5.80 7.28 23.92
CA LYS A 130 -4.71 6.82 24.79
C LYS A 130 -5.14 7.05 26.24
N ILE A 131 -5.83 6.07 26.81
CA ILE A 131 -6.04 5.96 28.25
C ILE A 131 -4.65 5.93 28.90
N SER A 132 -4.38 6.92 29.74
CA SER A 132 -3.20 6.98 30.61
C SER A 132 -3.03 5.68 31.40
N PRO A 133 -1.79 5.24 31.68
CA PRO A 133 -1.51 3.92 32.28
C PRO A 133 -2.29 3.66 33.59
#